data_AF-A0A2N9LDK2-F1
#
_entry.id   AF-A0A2N9LDK2-F1
#
_cell.length_a   1.000
_cell.length_b   1.000
_cell.length_c   1.000
_cell.angle_alpha   90.00
_cell.angle_beta   90.00
_cell.angle_gamma   90.00
#
_symmetry.space_group_name_H-M   'P 1'
#
loop_
_entity.id
_entity.type
_entity.pdbx_description
1 polymer ?
#
loop_
_entity_poly.entity_id
_entity_poly.type
_entity_poly.pdbx_seq_one_letter_code
_entity_poly.pdbx_strand_id
1 'polypeptide(L)'
;MARVTQAQLQHLNAQSSVERLVRELGTALRQDGDVLLGRCPFRDECGESLVIDPGSNRWRCRSCGASGGPIAWLVRRKGISLHHAVELLRSGRCAAAGHEATAGPTGSGASELDCPVQAQAGEQELLDQVFQYYHQTLLASPEALTFLERRGIGSRELIDAHRLGFANRTLGLRLPPARVKAGAALRGRLQKLGLLRPSGHEHFNGCLVVPTIDAAGHVVTAYGRKITENVNPPLHLYLPRVQRGAWNAAALSGQTEAILTWGLIDAMTFWCAGWRNVTTAHGPEGLVDEHLEALQRFGVRRVFIAFGRDEAGERAAGQATERLLALGLECLRLPLPRGMDVNEFARRQRPADKSLGLLMRKAVWVGKGTPTLPPSASVSVAEAPASDSGPTGQAAIAPVACTTSPALDPDVQTGADEVVVNFEERRYRVRGLARNLSAQTLKVNILVSRGEAYFVDSFDLYSARSPPTSSLRRPGNWRLARRRSRRTSEGCCSSSRRSRPNGSGRRCRSSPKPRR
;
A
#
# COMPACT_ATOMS: atom_id res chain seq x y z
N MET A 1 -7.89 6.33 -9.98
CA MET A 1 -8.94 5.28 -10.06
C MET A 1 -8.22 3.96 -9.85
N ALA A 2 -8.63 3.09 -8.91
CA ALA A 2 -8.20 1.69 -8.94
C ALA A 2 -8.84 1.08 -10.20
N ARG A 3 -8.11 1.20 -11.31
CA ARG A 3 -8.51 0.76 -12.65
C ARG A 3 -7.90 -0.61 -12.81
N VAL A 4 -8.74 -1.59 -13.15
CA VAL A 4 -8.24 -2.84 -13.74
C VAL A 4 -7.34 -2.45 -14.90
N THR A 5 -6.07 -2.84 -14.84
CA THR A 5 -5.09 -2.40 -15.83
C THR A 5 -5.41 -3.04 -17.18
N GLN A 6 -4.96 -2.42 -18.28
CA GLN A 6 -5.16 -3.00 -19.60
C GLN A 6 -4.52 -4.40 -19.71
N ALA A 7 -3.37 -4.59 -19.08
CA ALA A 7 -2.72 -5.89 -18.95
C ALA A 7 -3.59 -6.91 -18.21
N GLN A 8 -4.22 -6.53 -17.08
CA GLN A 8 -5.16 -7.40 -16.36
C GLN A 8 -6.39 -7.76 -17.21
N LEU A 9 -6.95 -6.79 -17.95
CA LEU A 9 -8.09 -7.04 -18.85
C LEU A 9 -7.70 -7.98 -19.99
N GLN A 10 -6.52 -7.82 -20.59
CA GLN A 10 -6.00 -8.68 -21.63
C GLN A 10 -5.77 -10.09 -21.11
N HIS A 11 -5.14 -10.22 -19.95
CA HIS A 11 -4.89 -11.51 -19.30
C HIS A 11 -6.19 -12.26 -19.01
N LEU A 12 -7.19 -11.60 -18.40
CA LEU A 12 -8.49 -12.20 -18.12
C LEU A 12 -9.25 -12.61 -19.39
N ASN A 13 -9.21 -11.78 -20.44
CA ASN A 13 -9.79 -12.15 -21.74
C ASN A 13 -9.05 -13.35 -22.38
N ALA A 14 -7.75 -13.50 -22.16
CA ALA A 14 -7.00 -14.64 -22.69
C ALA A 14 -7.30 -15.94 -21.92
N GLN A 15 -7.52 -15.86 -20.60
CA GLN A 15 -7.80 -17.01 -19.74
C GLN A 15 -9.25 -17.53 -19.79
N SER A 16 -10.19 -16.67 -20.19
CA SER A 16 -11.62 -17.01 -20.20
C SER A 16 -12.07 -17.38 -21.62
N SER A 17 -12.74 -18.52 -21.82
CA SER A 17 -13.27 -18.87 -23.15
C SER A 17 -14.61 -18.17 -23.41
N VAL A 18 -14.71 -17.42 -24.51
CA VAL A 18 -15.95 -16.75 -24.88
C VAL A 18 -17.02 -17.74 -25.32
N GLU A 19 -16.63 -18.81 -26.01
CA GLU A 19 -17.51 -19.92 -26.38
C GLU A 19 -18.17 -20.52 -25.14
N ARG A 20 -17.36 -20.85 -24.13
CA ARG A 20 -17.84 -21.41 -22.87
C ARG A 20 -18.87 -20.48 -22.21
N LEU A 21 -18.56 -19.19 -22.10
CA LEU A 21 -19.45 -18.20 -21.49
C LEU A 21 -20.76 -18.01 -22.27
N VAL A 22 -20.71 -18.10 -23.59
CA VAL A 22 -21.89 -17.97 -24.45
C VAL A 22 -22.82 -19.17 -24.24
N ARG A 23 -22.26 -20.39 -24.21
CA ARG A 23 -23.01 -21.62 -23.94
C ARG A 23 -23.61 -21.64 -22.52
N GLU A 24 -22.80 -21.29 -21.52
CA GLU A 24 -23.24 -21.21 -20.11
C GLU A 24 -24.39 -20.20 -19.91
N LEU A 25 -24.47 -19.16 -20.73
CA LEU A 25 -25.54 -18.14 -20.68
C LEU A 25 -26.73 -18.46 -21.62
N GLY A 26 -26.84 -19.72 -22.04
CA GLY A 26 -28.01 -20.28 -22.70
C GLY A 26 -28.08 -20.02 -24.21
N THR A 27 -26.99 -19.62 -24.85
CA THR A 27 -26.98 -19.45 -26.31
C THR A 27 -26.46 -20.72 -26.97
N ALA A 28 -27.34 -21.42 -27.70
CA ALA A 28 -26.97 -22.56 -28.52
C ALA A 28 -26.02 -22.12 -29.64
N LEU A 29 -24.95 -22.90 -29.85
CA LEU A 29 -23.94 -22.66 -30.87
C LEU A 29 -23.85 -23.87 -31.79
N ARG A 30 -23.81 -23.61 -33.09
CA ARG A 30 -23.58 -24.60 -34.15
C ARG A 30 -22.21 -24.36 -34.77
N GLN A 31 -21.47 -25.42 -35.04
CA GLN A 31 -20.18 -25.32 -35.71
C GLN A 31 -20.35 -25.09 -37.22
N ASP A 32 -19.58 -24.16 -37.76
CA ASP A 32 -19.52 -23.83 -39.19
C ASP A 32 -18.07 -23.53 -39.60
N GLY A 33 -17.38 -24.57 -40.10
CA GLY A 33 -15.93 -24.52 -40.31
C GLY A 33 -15.17 -24.25 -39.01
N ASP A 34 -14.32 -23.24 -39.02
CA ASP A 34 -13.48 -22.82 -37.87
C ASP A 34 -14.20 -21.88 -36.89
N VAL A 35 -15.44 -21.48 -37.20
CA VAL A 35 -16.23 -20.57 -36.36
C VAL A 35 -17.47 -21.26 -35.80
N LEU A 36 -18.05 -20.65 -34.77
CA LEU A 36 -19.30 -21.06 -34.16
C LEU A 36 -20.37 -20.00 -34.42
N LEU A 37 -21.52 -20.43 -34.91
CA LEU A 37 -22.67 -19.59 -35.20
C LEU A 37 -23.75 -19.76 -34.14
N GLY A 38 -24.44 -18.68 -33.81
CA GLY A 38 -25.57 -18.69 -32.87
C GLY A 38 -26.55 -17.57 -33.15
N ARG A 39 -27.71 -17.62 -32.50
CA ARG A 39 -28.68 -16.52 -32.54
C ARG A 39 -28.18 -15.35 -31.70
N CYS A 40 -28.51 -14.13 -32.12
CA CYS A 40 -28.20 -12.94 -31.32
C CYS A 40 -28.98 -12.98 -30.01
N PRO A 41 -28.32 -12.92 -28.84
CA PRO A 41 -29.02 -12.84 -27.56
C PRO A 41 -29.50 -11.42 -27.21
N PHE A 42 -29.28 -10.44 -28.09
CA PHE A 42 -29.52 -9.01 -27.84
C PHE A 42 -30.67 -8.43 -28.66
N ARG A 43 -31.11 -9.13 -29.70
CA ARG A 43 -32.25 -8.76 -30.55
C ARG A 43 -33.02 -10.02 -30.87
N ASP A 44 -34.34 -9.89 -30.95
CA ASP A 44 -35.19 -10.97 -31.43
C ASP A 44 -35.20 -10.95 -32.96
N GLU A 45 -34.52 -11.91 -33.57
CA GLU A 45 -34.38 -12.00 -35.02
C GLU A 45 -34.37 -13.45 -35.50
N CYS A 46 -34.94 -13.67 -36.68
CA CYS A 46 -34.98 -14.96 -37.33
C CYS A 46 -33.67 -15.21 -38.07
N GLY A 47 -32.58 -15.53 -37.35
CA GLY A 47 -31.30 -15.89 -37.98
C GLY A 47 -30.13 -16.09 -37.02
N GLU A 48 -29.13 -16.87 -37.46
CA GLU A 48 -27.85 -17.04 -36.75
C GLU A 48 -26.88 -15.91 -37.14
N SER A 49 -26.90 -14.81 -36.37
CA SER A 49 -26.08 -13.62 -36.64
C SER A 49 -24.87 -13.47 -35.71
N LEU A 50 -24.82 -14.24 -34.62
CA LEU A 50 -23.69 -14.29 -33.70
C LEU A 50 -22.62 -15.20 -34.28
N VAL A 51 -21.41 -14.67 -34.42
CA VAL A 51 -20.22 -15.41 -34.85
C VAL A 51 -19.21 -15.38 -33.72
N ILE A 52 -18.71 -16.55 -33.34
CA ILE A 52 -17.64 -16.73 -32.38
C ILE A 52 -16.48 -17.40 -33.08
N ASP A 53 -15.29 -16.85 -32.91
CA ASP A 53 -14.03 -17.42 -33.35
C ASP A 53 -13.30 -17.95 -32.11
N PRO A 54 -13.27 -19.28 -31.90
CA PRO A 54 -12.55 -19.89 -30.79
C PRO A 54 -11.04 -19.65 -30.85
N GLY A 55 -10.46 -19.55 -32.05
CA GLY A 55 -9.02 -19.36 -32.25
C GLY A 55 -8.54 -17.99 -31.79
N SER A 56 -9.26 -16.92 -32.13
CA SER A 56 -8.96 -15.56 -31.62
C SER A 56 -9.64 -15.24 -30.29
N ASN A 57 -10.49 -16.14 -29.78
CA ASN A 57 -11.32 -15.98 -28.58
C ASN A 57 -12.15 -14.69 -28.59
N ARG A 58 -12.77 -14.40 -29.74
CA ARG A 58 -13.58 -13.19 -29.97
C ARG A 58 -14.96 -13.54 -30.50
N TRP A 59 -15.89 -12.62 -30.30
CA TRP A 59 -17.23 -12.71 -30.84
C TRP A 59 -17.61 -11.43 -31.59
N ARG A 60 -18.51 -11.58 -32.55
CA ARG A 60 -19.13 -10.48 -33.29
C ARG A 60 -20.56 -10.87 -33.64
N CYS A 61 -21.50 -9.98 -33.36
CA CYS A 61 -22.86 -10.10 -33.85
C CYS A 61 -23.05 -9.22 -35.08
N ARG A 62 -23.38 -9.82 -36.23
CA ARG A 62 -23.53 -9.12 -37.51
C ARG A 62 -24.74 -8.21 -37.55
N SER A 63 -25.82 -8.54 -36.84
CA SER A 63 -27.05 -7.75 -36.83
C SER A 63 -27.00 -6.55 -35.87
N CYS A 64 -26.35 -6.71 -34.71
CA CYS A 64 -26.26 -5.62 -33.73
C CYS A 64 -24.93 -4.86 -33.74
N GLY A 65 -23.97 -5.29 -34.55
CA GLY A 65 -22.64 -4.69 -34.68
C GLY A 65 -21.74 -4.85 -33.45
N ALA A 66 -22.22 -5.49 -32.39
CA ALA A 66 -21.46 -5.63 -31.16
C ALA A 66 -20.38 -6.70 -31.32
N SER A 67 -19.23 -6.47 -30.70
CA SER A 67 -18.11 -7.40 -30.75
C SER A 67 -17.22 -7.24 -29.52
N GLY A 68 -16.36 -8.22 -29.27
CA GLY A 68 -15.34 -8.15 -28.24
C GLY A 68 -14.82 -9.50 -27.82
N GLY A 69 -14.24 -9.55 -26.61
CA GLY A 69 -13.85 -10.78 -25.94
C GLY A 69 -14.82 -11.17 -24.81
N PRO A 70 -14.41 -12.11 -23.94
CA PRO A 70 -15.16 -12.59 -22.77
C PRO A 70 -15.76 -11.48 -21.89
N ILE A 71 -14.97 -10.47 -21.53
CA ILE A 71 -15.44 -9.38 -20.66
C ILE A 71 -16.54 -8.57 -21.34
N ALA A 72 -16.34 -8.23 -22.63
CA ALA A 72 -17.32 -7.46 -23.40
C ALA A 72 -18.63 -8.23 -23.59
N TRP A 73 -18.55 -9.56 -23.72
CA TRP A 73 -19.72 -10.43 -23.74
C TRP A 73 -20.53 -10.30 -22.46
N LEU A 74 -19.90 -10.47 -21.29
CA LEU A 74 -20.58 -10.38 -19.99
C LEU A 74 -21.19 -9.01 -19.73
N VAL A 75 -20.44 -7.93 -20.00
CA VAL A 75 -20.93 -6.55 -19.88
C VAL A 75 -22.21 -6.37 -20.68
N ARG A 76 -22.24 -6.86 -21.93
CA ARG A 76 -23.40 -6.68 -22.80
C ARG A 76 -24.55 -7.62 -22.46
N ARG A 77 -24.27 -8.90 -22.18
CA ARG A 77 -25.28 -9.93 -21.93
C ARG A 77 -25.98 -9.74 -20.59
N LYS A 78 -25.26 -9.33 -19.55
CA LYS A 78 -25.82 -9.08 -18.21
C LYS A 78 -26.16 -7.61 -17.93
N GLY A 79 -25.76 -6.68 -18.81
CA GLY A 79 -25.96 -5.24 -18.59
C GLY A 79 -25.19 -4.70 -17.38
N ILE A 80 -24.04 -5.29 -17.06
CA ILE A 80 -23.24 -4.98 -15.87
C ILE A 80 -22.03 -4.11 -16.22
N SER A 81 -21.45 -3.44 -15.21
CA SER A 81 -20.23 -2.67 -15.39
C SER A 81 -19.03 -3.57 -15.72
N LEU A 82 -18.03 -3.01 -16.41
CA LEU A 82 -16.75 -3.69 -16.69
C LEU A 82 -16.14 -4.31 -15.43
N HIS A 83 -16.16 -3.57 -14.32
CA HIS A 83 -15.59 -4.04 -13.05
C HIS A 83 -16.35 -5.23 -12.47
N HIS A 84 -17.68 -5.22 -12.56
CA HIS A 84 -18.48 -6.36 -12.13
C HIS A 84 -18.22 -7.58 -13.01
N ALA A 85 -18.12 -7.42 -14.33
CA ALA A 85 -17.76 -8.50 -15.24
C ALA A 85 -16.38 -9.09 -14.92
N VAL A 86 -15.40 -8.25 -14.58
CA VAL A 86 -14.07 -8.70 -14.14
C VAL A 86 -14.14 -9.51 -12.84
N GLU A 87 -14.90 -9.06 -11.84
CA GLU A 87 -15.07 -9.80 -10.59
C GLU A 87 -15.80 -11.14 -10.80
N LEU A 88 -16.80 -11.21 -11.68
CA LEU A 88 -17.46 -12.45 -12.03
C LEU A 88 -16.50 -13.45 -12.68
N LEU A 89 -15.69 -13.01 -13.65
CA LEU A 89 -14.69 -13.88 -14.28
C LEU A 89 -13.65 -14.37 -13.27
N ARG A 90 -13.15 -13.50 -12.38
CA ARG A 90 -12.21 -13.89 -11.32
C ARG A 90 -12.79 -14.92 -10.35
N SER A 91 -14.09 -14.81 -10.06
CA SER A 91 -14.78 -15.75 -9.18
C SER A 91 -15.15 -17.08 -9.85
N GLY A 92 -15.09 -17.16 -11.19
CA GLY A 92 -15.56 -18.31 -11.96
C GLY A 92 -17.08 -18.49 -11.99
N ARG A 93 -17.87 -17.53 -11.50
CA ARG A 93 -19.33 -17.64 -11.29
C ARG A 93 -20.18 -17.10 -12.43
N CYS A 94 -19.78 -17.37 -13.67
CA CYS A 94 -20.48 -16.82 -14.83
C CYS A 94 -21.86 -17.47 -15.09
N ALA A 95 -22.11 -18.66 -14.51
CA ALA A 95 -23.23 -19.54 -14.84
C ALA A 95 -24.57 -19.29 -14.08
N ALA A 96 -24.66 -18.33 -13.15
CA ALA A 96 -25.79 -18.28 -12.21
C ALA A 96 -27.13 -17.70 -12.76
N ALA A 97 -27.31 -17.57 -14.07
CA ALA A 97 -28.51 -16.91 -14.64
C ALA A 97 -29.21 -17.70 -15.76
N GLY A 98 -29.09 -19.02 -15.76
CA GLY A 98 -29.78 -19.86 -16.74
C GLY A 98 -30.28 -21.15 -16.14
N HIS A 99 -31.42 -21.11 -15.45
CA HIS A 99 -32.41 -22.20 -15.43
C HIS A 99 -33.79 -21.58 -15.21
N GLU A 100 -34.64 -21.75 -16.21
CA GLU A 100 -36.11 -21.67 -16.23
C GLU A 100 -36.79 -20.64 -15.31
N ALA A 101 -37.18 -19.52 -15.93
CA ALA A 101 -38.29 -18.71 -15.45
C ALA A 101 -39.62 -19.47 -15.68
N THR A 102 -39.86 -20.53 -14.90
CA THR A 102 -41.23 -20.95 -14.59
C THR A 102 -41.74 -20.06 -13.47
N ALA A 103 -42.83 -19.36 -13.76
CA ALA A 103 -43.48 -18.40 -12.88
C ALA A 103 -43.78 -18.99 -11.49
N GLY A 104 -43.07 -18.50 -10.49
CA GLY A 104 -43.36 -18.65 -9.06
C GLY A 104 -42.62 -17.56 -8.28
N PRO A 105 -43.28 -16.81 -7.37
CA PRO A 105 -42.66 -15.68 -6.69
C PRO A 105 -41.91 -16.18 -5.44
N THR A 106 -40.70 -16.72 -5.62
CA THR A 106 -39.78 -16.99 -4.51
C THR A 106 -38.37 -16.56 -4.89
N GLY A 107 -37.85 -15.58 -4.15
CA GLY A 107 -36.79 -14.69 -4.58
C GLY A 107 -35.41 -15.30 -4.71
N SER A 108 -34.76 -15.04 -5.86
CA SER A 108 -33.31 -15.06 -6.00
C SER A 108 -32.78 -13.62 -5.82
N GLY A 109 -32.89 -13.10 -4.60
CA GLY A 109 -32.38 -11.76 -4.23
C GLY A 109 -30.87 -11.73 -3.91
N ALA A 110 -30.17 -12.84 -4.13
CA ALA A 110 -28.74 -12.99 -3.85
C ALA A 110 -27.89 -12.25 -4.88
N SER A 111 -26.78 -11.66 -4.44
CA SER A 111 -25.73 -11.21 -5.37
C SER A 111 -25.09 -12.44 -6.03
N GLU A 112 -24.70 -12.33 -7.29
CA GLU A 112 -23.97 -13.40 -8.01
C GLU A 112 -22.58 -13.66 -7.39
N LEU A 113 -22.06 -12.67 -6.66
CA LEU A 113 -20.83 -12.76 -5.88
C LEU A 113 -21.15 -13.00 -4.40
N ASP A 114 -20.30 -13.79 -3.71
CA ASP A 114 -20.46 -14.01 -2.27
C ASP A 114 -20.44 -12.70 -1.50
N CYS A 115 -21.45 -12.53 -0.65
CA CYS A 115 -21.52 -11.42 0.27
C CYS A 115 -20.50 -11.65 1.40
N PRO A 116 -19.52 -10.75 1.60
CA PRO A 116 -18.50 -10.93 2.63
C PRO A 116 -19.02 -10.62 4.04
N VAL A 117 -20.30 -10.24 4.18
CA VAL A 117 -20.91 -9.87 5.45
C VAL A 117 -22.21 -10.62 5.67
N GLN A 118 -22.50 -10.93 6.92
CA GLN A 118 -23.73 -11.59 7.32
C GLN A 118 -24.84 -10.56 7.55
N ALA A 119 -26.00 -10.76 6.92
CA ALA A 119 -27.10 -9.79 6.98
C ALA A 119 -27.66 -9.59 8.40
N GLN A 120 -27.55 -10.61 9.27
CA GLN A 120 -28.08 -10.62 10.65
C GLN A 120 -27.01 -10.34 11.73
N ALA A 121 -25.74 -10.16 11.35
CA ALA A 121 -24.67 -9.82 12.29
C ALA A 121 -25.02 -8.54 13.07
N GLY A 122 -24.49 -8.39 14.29
CA GLY A 122 -24.60 -7.14 15.07
C GLY A 122 -23.93 -5.94 14.37
N GLU A 123 -24.09 -4.71 14.88
CA GLU A 123 -23.42 -3.53 14.27
C GLU A 123 -21.89 -3.61 14.36
N GLN A 124 -21.35 -4.03 15.51
CA GLN A 124 -19.91 -4.19 15.71
C GLN A 124 -19.34 -5.33 14.85
N GLU A 125 -20.00 -6.48 14.85
CA GLU A 125 -19.59 -7.62 14.03
C GLU A 125 -19.65 -7.29 12.53
N LEU A 126 -20.68 -6.58 12.08
CA LEU A 126 -20.79 -6.11 10.69
C LEU A 126 -19.62 -5.17 10.32
N LEU A 127 -19.23 -4.29 11.24
CA LEU A 127 -18.05 -3.44 11.06
C LEU A 127 -16.78 -4.30 10.91
N ASP A 128 -16.55 -5.23 11.83
CA ASP A 128 -15.37 -6.11 11.84
C ASP A 128 -15.29 -6.97 10.58
N GLN A 129 -16.42 -7.50 10.08
CA GLN A 129 -16.49 -8.27 8.84
C GLN A 129 -16.13 -7.42 7.61
N VAL A 130 -16.54 -6.15 7.54
CA VAL A 130 -16.15 -5.26 6.42
C VAL A 130 -14.66 -4.95 6.46
N PHE A 131 -14.06 -4.72 7.63
CA PHE A 131 -12.62 -4.51 7.73
C PHE A 131 -11.83 -5.80 7.47
N GLN A 132 -12.36 -6.97 7.82
CA GLN A 132 -11.78 -8.25 7.43
C GLN A 132 -11.80 -8.42 5.90
N TYR A 133 -12.91 -8.04 5.27
CA TYR A 133 -13.01 -8.02 3.82
C TYR A 133 -11.97 -7.08 3.19
N TYR A 134 -11.80 -5.88 3.74
CA TYR A 134 -10.77 -4.95 3.28
C TYR A 134 -9.35 -5.49 3.46
N HIS A 135 -9.08 -6.22 4.54
CA HIS A 135 -7.80 -6.86 4.74
C HIS A 135 -7.50 -7.89 3.63
N GLN A 136 -8.48 -8.76 3.34
CA GLN A 136 -8.35 -9.75 2.26
C GLN A 136 -8.13 -9.10 0.89
N THR A 137 -8.85 -8.01 0.59
CA THR A 137 -8.69 -7.30 -0.68
C THR A 137 -7.33 -6.59 -0.79
N LEU A 138 -6.71 -6.15 0.31
CA LEU A 138 -5.34 -5.62 0.28
C LEU A 138 -4.34 -6.69 -0.14
N LEU A 139 -4.43 -7.88 0.47
CA LEU A 139 -3.53 -9.00 0.18
C LEU A 139 -3.61 -9.43 -1.30
N ALA A 140 -4.78 -9.25 -1.92
CA ALA A 140 -5.03 -9.57 -3.32
C ALA A 140 -4.79 -8.40 -4.31
N SER A 141 -4.33 -7.23 -3.85
CA SER A 141 -4.19 -6.01 -4.67
C SER A 141 -2.73 -5.55 -4.79
N PRO A 142 -1.99 -6.01 -5.83
CA PRO A 142 -0.60 -5.61 -6.07
C PRO A 142 -0.39 -4.09 -6.13
N GLU A 143 -1.37 -3.34 -6.64
CA GLU A 143 -1.30 -1.88 -6.72
C GLU A 143 -1.27 -1.19 -5.35
N ALA A 144 -1.96 -1.76 -4.36
CA ALA A 144 -1.99 -1.23 -3.00
C ALA A 144 -0.73 -1.63 -2.23
N LEU A 145 -0.23 -2.85 -2.43
CA LEU A 145 1.06 -3.30 -1.89
C LEU A 145 2.22 -2.46 -2.45
N THR A 146 2.24 -2.22 -3.76
CA THR A 146 3.21 -1.32 -4.42
C THR A 146 3.15 0.10 -3.83
N PHE A 147 1.97 0.60 -3.48
CA PHE A 147 1.83 1.90 -2.81
C PHE A 147 2.50 1.90 -1.42
N LEU A 148 2.30 0.85 -0.62
CA LEU A 148 2.95 0.70 0.69
C LEU A 148 4.48 0.61 0.57
N GLU A 149 4.98 -0.16 -0.39
CA GLU A 149 6.41 -0.30 -0.69
C GLU A 149 7.05 1.05 -1.05
N ARG A 150 6.45 1.81 -1.98
CA ARG A 150 6.91 3.15 -2.37
C ARG A 150 6.92 4.14 -1.19
N ARG A 151 6.05 3.91 -0.22
CA ARG A 151 5.96 4.69 1.02
C ARG A 151 6.92 4.21 2.10
N GLY A 152 7.60 3.08 1.91
CA GLY A 152 8.50 2.50 2.91
C GLY A 152 7.78 1.84 4.09
N ILE A 153 6.51 1.48 3.92
CA ILE A 153 5.63 0.88 4.94
C ILE A 153 4.99 -0.43 4.45
N GLY A 154 5.68 -1.13 3.53
CA GLY A 154 5.23 -2.40 2.94
C GLY A 154 5.58 -3.64 3.75
N SER A 155 5.80 -3.53 5.06
CA SER A 155 6.11 -4.68 5.91
C SER A 155 4.91 -5.62 6.02
N ARG A 156 5.12 -6.92 5.78
CA ARG A 156 4.07 -7.92 5.95
C ARG A 156 3.63 -8.03 7.41
N GLU A 157 4.57 -7.93 8.34
CA GLU A 157 4.31 -7.92 9.78
C GLU A 157 3.38 -6.76 10.16
N LEU A 158 3.60 -5.55 9.62
CA LEU A 158 2.73 -4.39 9.86
C LEU A 158 1.31 -4.65 9.34
N ILE A 159 1.20 -5.18 8.12
CA ILE A 159 -0.07 -5.42 7.44
C ILE A 159 -0.92 -6.39 8.25
N ASP A 160 -0.32 -7.49 8.72
CA ASP A 160 -1.01 -8.54 9.45
C ASP A 160 -1.33 -8.08 10.89
N ALA A 161 -0.36 -7.48 11.60
CA ALA A 161 -0.52 -7.05 13.00
C ALA A 161 -1.61 -5.98 13.18
N HIS A 162 -1.77 -5.08 12.21
CA HIS A 162 -2.75 -3.98 12.28
C HIS A 162 -3.93 -4.14 11.32
N ARG A 163 -4.10 -5.32 10.72
CA ARG A 163 -5.19 -5.64 9.76
C ARG A 163 -5.38 -4.54 8.72
N LEU A 164 -4.28 -4.08 8.12
CA LEU A 164 -4.34 -3.10 7.02
C LEU A 164 -5.22 -3.67 5.91
N GLY A 165 -6.02 -2.80 5.29
CA GLY A 165 -6.96 -3.18 4.26
C GLY A 165 -6.96 -2.25 3.05
N PHE A 166 -7.70 -2.62 2.02
CA PHE A 166 -7.84 -1.83 0.80
C PHE A 166 -9.28 -1.86 0.31
N ALA A 167 -9.98 -0.72 0.38
CA ALA A 167 -11.33 -0.59 -0.14
C ALA A 167 -11.30 -0.50 -1.68
N ASN A 168 -11.14 -1.65 -2.34
CA ASN A 168 -10.91 -1.79 -3.77
C ASN A 168 -12.19 -1.64 -4.64
N ARG A 169 -13.28 -1.08 -4.09
CA ARG A 169 -14.52 -0.73 -4.82
C ARG A 169 -15.44 -1.91 -5.14
N THR A 170 -15.21 -3.05 -4.52
CA THR A 170 -15.92 -4.31 -4.80
C THR A 170 -17.01 -4.62 -3.77
N LEU A 171 -17.00 -4.03 -2.57
CA LEU A 171 -17.94 -4.39 -1.50
C LEU A 171 -19.38 -4.24 -2.01
N GLY A 172 -19.69 -3.09 -2.64
CA GLY A 172 -21.01 -2.81 -3.18
C GLY A 172 -21.51 -3.77 -4.25
N LEU A 173 -20.62 -4.48 -4.96
CA LEU A 173 -20.95 -5.50 -5.96
C LEU A 173 -21.34 -6.83 -5.31
N ARG A 174 -20.81 -7.11 -4.11
CA ARG A 174 -21.05 -8.33 -3.35
C ARG A 174 -22.25 -8.22 -2.40
N LEU A 175 -22.71 -7.01 -2.13
CA LEU A 175 -23.92 -6.79 -1.33
C LEU A 175 -25.18 -7.08 -2.15
N PRO A 176 -26.23 -7.68 -1.55
CA PRO A 176 -27.51 -7.85 -2.21
C PRO A 176 -28.03 -6.54 -2.82
N PRO A 177 -28.76 -6.60 -3.95
CA PRO A 177 -29.26 -5.42 -4.62
C PRO A 177 -30.16 -4.57 -3.72
N ALA A 178 -30.05 -3.25 -3.82
CA ALA A 178 -30.84 -2.32 -3.00
C ALA A 178 -32.37 -2.42 -3.25
N ARG A 179 -32.79 -2.93 -4.41
CA ARG A 179 -34.20 -3.17 -4.74
C ARG A 179 -34.84 -4.31 -3.92
N VAL A 180 -34.02 -5.17 -3.30
CA VAL A 180 -34.50 -6.26 -2.44
C VAL A 180 -34.56 -5.75 -1.00
N LYS A 181 -35.64 -6.04 -0.27
CA LYS A 181 -35.84 -5.57 1.12
C LYS A 181 -34.64 -5.86 2.03
N ALA A 182 -34.10 -7.08 1.97
CA ALA A 182 -32.91 -7.46 2.74
C ALA A 182 -31.66 -6.67 2.32
N GLY A 183 -31.48 -6.42 1.02
CA GLY A 183 -30.37 -5.63 0.50
C GLY A 183 -30.46 -4.15 0.88
N ALA A 184 -31.66 -3.57 0.83
CA ALA A 184 -31.92 -2.21 1.30
C ALA A 184 -31.59 -2.08 2.80
N ALA A 185 -32.05 -3.03 3.61
CA ALA A 185 -31.80 -3.02 5.06
C ALA A 185 -30.30 -3.10 5.38
N LEU A 186 -29.57 -4.04 4.78
CA LEU A 186 -28.13 -4.20 5.01
C LEU A 186 -27.34 -2.96 4.54
N ARG A 187 -27.66 -2.42 3.36
CA ARG A 187 -27.01 -1.20 2.85
C ARG A 187 -27.29 0.00 3.75
N GLY A 188 -28.52 0.13 4.28
CA GLY A 188 -28.87 1.16 5.26
C GLY A 188 -28.07 1.04 6.55
N ARG A 189 -27.86 -0.19 7.05
CA ARG A 189 -26.99 -0.44 8.22
C ARG A 189 -25.53 -0.03 7.94
N LEU A 190 -24.99 -0.38 6.77
CA LEU A 190 -23.64 0.03 6.36
C LEU A 190 -23.49 1.55 6.16
N GLN A 191 -24.56 2.21 5.70
CA GLN A 191 -24.61 3.67 5.64
C GLN A 191 -24.61 4.30 7.04
N LYS A 192 -25.43 3.76 7.96
CA LYS A 192 -25.40 4.17 9.37
C LYS A 192 -24.00 4.01 9.93
N LEU A 193 -23.33 2.88 9.68
CA LEU A 193 -21.93 2.59 10.03
C LEU A 193 -20.90 3.54 9.40
N GLY A 194 -21.26 4.31 8.37
CA GLY A 194 -20.35 5.23 7.69
C GLY A 194 -19.45 4.53 6.66
N LEU A 195 -19.73 3.27 6.34
CA LEU A 195 -18.97 2.46 5.39
C LEU A 195 -19.46 2.67 3.95
N LEU A 196 -20.74 3.00 3.78
CA LEU A 196 -21.34 3.38 2.51
C LEU A 196 -21.84 4.83 2.56
N ARG A 197 -21.72 5.53 1.43
CA ARG A 197 -22.33 6.85 1.21
C ARG A 197 -23.79 6.70 0.78
N PRO A 198 -24.60 7.78 0.85
CA PRO A 198 -25.95 7.78 0.30
C PRO A 198 -26.01 7.37 -1.18
N SER A 199 -24.96 7.68 -1.95
CA SER A 199 -24.83 7.27 -3.35
C SER A 199 -24.60 5.75 -3.57
N GLY A 200 -24.50 4.96 -2.50
CA GLY A 200 -24.21 3.53 -2.54
C GLY A 200 -22.74 3.18 -2.75
N HIS A 201 -21.87 4.18 -2.94
CA HIS A 201 -20.42 3.98 -3.03
C HIS A 201 -19.80 3.82 -1.64
N GLU A 202 -18.73 3.05 -1.56
CA GLU A 202 -17.93 2.92 -0.34
C GLU A 202 -17.36 4.26 0.11
N HIS A 203 -17.36 4.51 1.42
CA HIS A 203 -16.79 5.73 1.99
C HIS A 203 -15.30 5.83 1.68
N PHE A 204 -14.56 4.75 1.95
CA PHE A 204 -13.13 4.59 1.71
C PHE A 204 -12.77 4.22 0.26
N ASN A 205 -13.66 4.42 -0.71
CA ASN A 205 -13.47 4.01 -2.11
C ASN A 205 -12.05 4.29 -2.66
N GLY A 206 -11.27 3.25 -2.95
CA GLY A 206 -9.90 3.35 -3.46
C GLY A 206 -8.86 3.84 -2.46
N CYS A 207 -9.10 3.66 -1.16
CA CYS A 207 -8.15 3.95 -0.10
C CYS A 207 -7.49 2.68 0.43
N LEU A 208 -6.20 2.76 0.74
CA LEU A 208 -5.60 1.97 1.82
C LEU A 208 -6.34 2.34 3.09
N VAL A 209 -6.76 1.36 3.87
CA VAL A 209 -7.54 1.53 5.09
C VAL A 209 -6.73 0.94 6.26
N VAL A 210 -6.68 1.67 7.37
CA VAL A 210 -6.02 1.20 8.60
C VAL A 210 -7.02 1.32 9.75
N PRO A 211 -7.53 0.19 10.28
CA PRO A 211 -8.41 0.22 11.44
C PRO A 211 -7.63 0.53 12.72
N THR A 212 -8.31 1.18 13.66
CA THR A 212 -7.92 1.18 15.07
C THR A 212 -8.72 0.09 15.77
N ILE A 213 -8.02 -0.82 16.43
CA ILE A 213 -8.59 -2.00 17.05
C ILE A 213 -8.42 -1.86 18.57
N ASP A 214 -9.48 -2.12 19.33
CA ASP A 214 -9.44 -2.08 20.78
C ASP A 214 -8.86 -3.37 21.40
N ALA A 215 -8.80 -3.43 22.73
CA ALA A 215 -8.27 -4.59 23.45
C ALA A 215 -9.14 -5.86 23.29
N ALA A 216 -10.40 -5.72 22.89
CA ALA A 216 -11.30 -6.83 22.62
C ALA A 216 -11.19 -7.35 21.17
N GLY A 217 -10.36 -6.71 20.34
CA GLY A 217 -10.17 -7.09 18.93
C GLY A 217 -11.18 -6.46 17.97
N HIS A 218 -11.99 -5.52 18.46
CA HIS A 218 -13.03 -4.85 17.68
C HIS A 218 -12.52 -3.58 17.02
N VAL A 219 -12.94 -3.33 15.78
CA VAL A 219 -12.65 -2.09 15.07
C VAL A 219 -13.51 -0.97 15.66
N VAL A 220 -12.85 0.09 16.16
CA VAL A 220 -13.55 1.23 16.78
C VAL A 220 -13.58 2.47 15.88
N THR A 221 -12.53 2.67 15.08
CA THR A 221 -12.48 3.68 14.02
C THR A 221 -11.52 3.23 12.92
N ALA A 222 -11.42 4.00 11.85
CA ALA A 222 -10.42 3.77 10.81
C ALA A 222 -10.01 5.03 10.06
N TYR A 223 -8.78 4.97 9.60
CA TYR A 223 -8.18 5.93 8.68
C TYR A 223 -8.11 5.35 7.27
N GLY A 224 -8.26 6.20 6.25
CA GLY A 224 -8.15 5.84 4.85
C GLY A 224 -7.28 6.79 4.06
N ARG A 225 -6.31 6.28 3.30
CA ARG A 225 -5.46 7.04 2.37
C ARG A 225 -5.70 6.61 0.93
N LYS A 226 -6.09 7.55 0.05
CA LYS A 226 -6.16 7.29 -1.40
C LYS A 226 -4.79 6.84 -1.91
N ILE A 227 -4.76 5.71 -2.62
CA ILE A 227 -3.52 5.17 -3.23
C ILE A 227 -3.24 5.77 -4.61
N THR A 228 -4.27 6.28 -5.30
CA THR A 228 -4.08 6.97 -6.57
C THR A 228 -3.68 8.41 -6.32
N GLU A 229 -2.53 8.80 -6.85
CA GLU A 229 -2.08 10.19 -6.93
C GLU A 229 -2.92 10.95 -7.99
N ASN A 230 -3.11 12.25 -7.84
CA ASN A 230 -3.91 13.10 -8.74
C ASN A 230 -5.43 12.81 -8.77
N VAL A 231 -6.00 12.46 -7.61
CA VAL A 231 -7.46 12.48 -7.43
C VAL A 231 -7.87 13.74 -6.67
N ASN A 232 -9.10 14.18 -6.90
CA ASN A 232 -9.65 15.33 -6.17
C ASN A 232 -9.61 15.05 -4.66
N PRO A 233 -9.09 15.99 -3.85
CA PRO A 233 -9.15 15.92 -2.40
C PRO A 233 -10.59 15.70 -1.88
N PRO A 234 -10.76 15.15 -0.67
CA PRO A 234 -9.71 14.82 0.30
C PRO A 234 -8.97 13.50 -0.01
N LEU A 235 -7.65 13.48 0.20
CA LEU A 235 -6.79 12.30 0.05
C LEU A 235 -6.79 11.39 1.29
N HIS A 236 -7.12 11.97 2.44
CA HIS A 236 -7.25 11.32 3.73
C HIS A 236 -8.71 11.30 4.12
N LEU A 237 -9.19 10.15 4.57
CA LEU A 237 -10.56 9.96 5.03
C LEU A 237 -10.50 9.33 6.42
N TYR A 238 -11.48 9.68 7.25
CA TYR A 238 -11.72 9.04 8.53
C TYR A 238 -13.12 8.45 8.50
N LEU A 239 -13.36 7.38 9.24
CA LEU A 239 -14.71 6.85 9.40
C LEU A 239 -15.61 7.96 9.95
N PRO A 240 -16.79 8.25 9.36
CA PRO A 240 -17.59 9.44 9.71
C PRO A 240 -18.37 9.20 11.01
N ARG A 241 -17.62 9.06 12.10
CA ARG A 241 -18.04 8.78 13.47
C ARG A 241 -17.06 9.49 14.41
N VAL A 242 -17.41 9.58 15.68
CA VAL A 242 -16.50 10.07 16.72
C VAL A 242 -15.23 9.22 16.71
N GLN A 243 -14.08 9.85 16.51
CA GLN A 243 -12.82 9.11 16.54
C GLN A 243 -12.49 8.73 17.97
N ARG A 244 -12.04 7.49 18.12
CA ARG A 244 -11.76 6.88 19.41
C ARG A 244 -10.67 5.81 19.25
N GLY A 245 -10.09 5.42 20.37
CA GLY A 245 -9.02 4.44 20.47
C GLY A 245 -7.65 5.01 20.11
N ALA A 246 -6.61 4.51 20.78
CA ALA A 246 -5.22 4.78 20.41
C ALA A 246 -4.70 3.65 19.53
N TRP A 247 -4.26 3.97 18.30
CA TRP A 247 -3.64 2.98 17.43
C TRP A 247 -2.35 2.45 18.06
N ASN A 248 -2.13 1.13 18.01
CA ASN A 248 -0.93 0.47 18.56
C ASN A 248 -0.71 0.71 20.08
N ALA A 249 -1.80 0.90 20.85
CA ALA A 249 -1.70 1.17 22.28
C ALA A 249 -0.96 0.07 23.07
N ALA A 250 -1.14 -1.21 22.69
CA ALA A 250 -0.51 -2.34 23.38
C ALA A 250 1.03 -2.28 23.35
N ALA A 251 1.62 -1.67 22.31
CA ALA A 251 3.07 -1.52 22.20
C ALA A 251 3.67 -0.50 23.19
N LEU A 252 2.82 0.23 23.92
CA LEU A 252 3.25 1.11 25.01
C LEU A 252 3.44 0.36 26.32
N SER A 253 2.96 -0.88 26.42
CA SER A 253 3.11 -1.69 27.64
C SER A 253 4.58 -1.92 27.98
N GLY A 254 4.96 -1.59 29.22
CA GLY A 254 6.34 -1.69 29.70
C GLY A 254 7.29 -0.61 29.16
N GLN A 255 6.78 0.39 28.41
CA GLN A 255 7.57 1.48 27.87
C GLN A 255 7.40 2.75 28.72
N THR A 256 8.50 3.38 29.09
CA THR A 256 8.49 4.69 29.75
C THR A 256 8.35 5.85 28.77
N GLU A 257 8.62 5.59 27.49
CA GLU A 257 8.63 6.57 26.41
C GLU A 257 7.67 6.15 25.29
N ALA A 258 6.97 7.12 24.70
CA ALA A 258 6.12 6.91 23.53
C ALA A 258 6.45 7.91 22.42
N ILE A 259 6.30 7.50 21.16
CA ILE A 259 6.36 8.38 19.99
C ILE A 259 4.92 8.69 19.59
N LEU A 260 4.59 9.97 19.48
CA LEU A 260 3.29 10.44 19.03
C LEU A 260 3.44 11.15 17.68
N THR A 261 2.84 10.58 16.64
CA THR A 261 2.78 11.21 15.32
C THR A 261 1.44 11.90 15.08
N TRP A 262 1.38 12.79 14.10
CA TRP A 262 0.13 13.45 13.74
C TRP A 262 -0.78 12.53 12.91
N GLY A 263 -0.18 11.79 11.99
CA GLY A 263 -0.90 10.89 11.09
C GLY A 263 -0.41 9.45 11.16
N LEU A 264 -1.29 8.53 10.74
CA LEU A 264 -1.08 7.09 10.85
C LEU A 264 0.02 6.58 9.90
N ILE A 265 0.23 7.24 8.76
CA ILE A 265 1.34 6.93 7.83
C ILE A 265 2.69 7.19 8.49
N ASP A 266 2.81 8.24 9.30
CA ASP A 266 4.03 8.56 10.03
C ASP A 266 4.27 7.53 11.15
N ALA A 267 3.22 7.13 11.88
CA ALA A 267 3.32 6.09 12.91
C ALA A 267 3.79 4.76 12.33
N MET A 268 3.19 4.32 11.21
CA MET A 268 3.61 3.12 10.49
C MET A 268 5.04 3.23 9.95
N THR A 269 5.52 4.45 9.66
CA THR A 269 6.91 4.67 9.23
C THR A 269 7.89 4.41 10.36
N PHE A 270 7.62 4.91 11.58
CA PHE A 270 8.40 4.58 12.77
C PHE A 270 8.35 3.09 13.10
N TRP A 271 7.16 2.51 13.04
CA TRP A 271 6.95 1.10 13.31
C TRP A 271 7.79 0.22 12.37
N CYS A 272 7.75 0.49 11.07
CA CYS A 272 8.60 -0.21 10.08
C CYS A 272 10.10 0.06 10.25
N ALA A 273 10.47 1.16 10.90
CA ALA A 273 11.85 1.49 11.22
C ALA A 273 12.34 0.89 12.55
N GLY A 274 11.54 0.02 13.19
CA GLY A 274 11.87 -0.68 14.44
C GLY A 274 11.43 0.04 15.72
N TRP A 275 10.88 1.25 15.61
CA TRP A 275 10.40 2.04 16.74
C TRP A 275 8.94 1.68 17.01
N ARG A 276 8.72 0.61 17.77
CA ARG A 276 7.37 0.03 17.98
C ARG A 276 6.54 0.74 19.05
N ASN A 277 7.15 1.51 19.96
CA ASN A 277 6.48 2.32 20.99
C ASN A 277 5.85 3.60 20.40
N VAL A 278 5.17 3.47 19.26
CA VAL A 278 4.60 4.59 18.49
C VAL A 278 3.09 4.51 18.41
N THR A 279 2.42 5.64 18.59
CA THR A 279 1.00 5.84 18.36
C THR A 279 0.77 7.12 17.53
N THR A 280 -0.46 7.37 17.12
CA THR A 280 -0.82 8.54 16.31
C THR A 280 -1.98 9.29 16.93
N ALA A 281 -2.01 10.60 16.79
CA ALA A 281 -3.24 11.38 16.90
C ALA A 281 -4.19 11.05 15.73
N HIS A 282 -5.48 11.42 15.84
CA HIS A 282 -6.45 11.26 14.76
C HIS A 282 -6.35 12.38 13.70
N GLY A 283 -5.12 12.78 13.33
CA GLY A 283 -4.87 13.86 12.37
C GLY A 283 -5.58 15.17 12.75
N PRO A 284 -6.53 15.68 11.93
CA PRO A 284 -7.18 16.97 12.17
C PRO A 284 -7.99 17.02 13.48
N GLU A 285 -8.49 15.90 14.00
CA GLU A 285 -9.17 15.87 15.30
C GLU A 285 -8.20 15.94 16.48
N GLY A 286 -6.92 15.65 16.24
CA GLY A 286 -5.87 15.71 17.25
C GLY A 286 -5.91 14.54 18.23
N LEU A 287 -5.39 14.77 19.44
CA LEU A 287 -5.47 13.82 20.55
C LEU A 287 -6.91 13.78 21.07
N VAL A 288 -7.43 12.59 21.34
CA VAL A 288 -8.68 12.40 22.10
C VAL A 288 -8.36 11.79 23.47
N ASP A 289 -9.31 11.82 24.40
CA ASP A 289 -9.11 11.39 25.79
C ASP A 289 -8.64 9.93 25.88
N GLU A 290 -9.15 9.04 25.04
CA GLU A 290 -8.72 7.64 24.99
C GLU A 290 -7.21 7.47 24.66
N HIS A 291 -6.55 8.45 24.01
CA HIS A 291 -5.09 8.44 23.85
C HIS A 291 -4.37 8.76 25.15
N LEU A 292 -4.87 9.75 25.87
CA LEU A 292 -4.31 10.20 27.14
C LEU A 292 -4.45 9.10 28.19
N GLU A 293 -5.62 8.48 28.26
CA GLU A 293 -5.89 7.31 29.09
C GLU A 293 -4.95 6.15 28.75
N ALA A 294 -4.71 5.88 27.45
CA ALA A 294 -3.77 4.84 27.04
C ALA A 294 -2.34 5.13 27.53
N LEU A 295 -1.85 6.37 27.37
CA LEU A 295 -0.52 6.78 27.83
C LEU A 295 -0.39 6.62 29.35
N GLN A 296 -1.40 7.06 30.11
CA GLN A 296 -1.42 6.94 31.57
C GLN A 296 -1.51 5.48 32.03
N ARG A 297 -2.41 4.70 31.43
CA ARG A 297 -2.63 3.29 31.75
C ARG A 297 -1.36 2.46 31.62
N PHE A 298 -0.55 2.73 30.59
CA PHE A 298 0.72 2.03 30.38
C PHE A 298 1.92 2.66 31.10
N GLY A 299 1.70 3.71 31.90
CA GLY A 299 2.75 4.33 32.70
C GLY A 299 3.80 5.09 31.90
N VAL A 300 3.44 5.57 30.70
CA VAL A 300 4.32 6.42 29.89
C VAL A 300 4.61 7.70 30.67
N ARG A 301 5.88 8.11 30.70
CA ARG A 301 6.33 9.34 31.39
C ARG A 301 6.81 10.41 30.42
N ARG A 302 7.18 10.01 29.21
CA ARG A 302 7.76 10.89 28.19
C ARG A 302 7.17 10.61 26.82
N VAL A 303 6.87 11.68 26.07
CA VAL A 303 6.33 11.62 24.72
C VAL A 303 7.19 12.40 23.73
N PHE A 304 7.61 11.73 22.67
CA PHE A 304 8.28 12.32 21.51
C PHE A 304 7.24 12.74 20.47
N ILE A 305 7.06 14.05 20.26
CA ILE A 305 6.09 14.63 19.34
C ILE A 305 6.70 14.77 17.95
N ALA A 306 6.32 13.84 17.06
CA ALA A 306 6.84 13.69 15.71
C ALA A 306 5.84 14.18 14.65
N PHE A 307 5.42 15.44 14.77
CA PHE A 307 4.44 16.05 13.86
C PHE A 307 5.15 16.74 12.69
N GLY A 308 4.48 16.87 11.54
CA GLY A 308 5.01 17.60 10.39
C GLY A 308 5.37 19.05 10.73
N ARG A 309 6.28 19.64 9.97
CA ARG A 309 6.71 21.04 10.16
C ARG A 309 6.13 21.98 9.12
N ASP A 310 4.84 21.84 8.88
CA ASP A 310 3.99 22.82 8.25
C ASP A 310 3.15 23.56 9.31
N GLU A 311 2.40 24.58 8.90
CA GLU A 311 1.63 25.39 9.86
C GLU A 311 0.58 24.56 10.63
N ALA A 312 -0.01 23.57 9.97
CA ALA A 312 -1.01 22.69 10.59
C ALA A 312 -0.37 21.79 11.64
N GLY A 313 0.77 21.17 11.31
CA GLY A 313 1.53 20.30 12.20
C GLY A 313 2.09 21.04 13.41
N GLU A 314 2.60 22.27 13.24
CA GLU A 314 3.09 23.07 14.38
C GLU A 314 1.94 23.48 15.32
N ARG A 315 0.77 23.88 14.79
CA ARG A 315 -0.42 24.15 15.62
C ARG A 315 -0.88 22.91 16.38
N ALA A 316 -0.99 21.77 15.69
CA ALA A 316 -1.40 20.51 16.30
C ALA A 316 -0.39 20.03 17.36
N ALA A 317 0.91 20.23 17.12
CA ALA A 317 1.96 19.88 18.07
C ALA A 317 1.86 20.73 19.34
N GLY A 318 1.58 22.02 19.23
CA GLY A 318 1.36 22.91 20.37
C GLY A 318 0.17 22.46 21.22
N GLN A 319 -0.98 22.20 20.59
CA GLN A 319 -2.18 21.70 21.28
C GLN A 319 -1.94 20.35 21.97
N ALA A 320 -1.25 19.43 21.29
CA ALA A 320 -0.90 18.14 21.88
C ALA A 320 0.04 18.31 23.09
N THR A 321 1.05 19.18 22.97
CA THR A 321 2.00 19.47 24.05
C THR A 321 1.29 19.99 25.30
N GLU A 322 0.39 20.96 25.14
CA GLU A 322 -0.37 21.53 26.27
C GLU A 322 -1.14 20.45 27.04
N ARG A 323 -1.86 19.58 26.31
CA ARG A 323 -2.63 18.49 26.91
C ARG A 323 -1.75 17.45 27.60
N LEU A 324 -0.63 17.08 27.00
CA LEU A 324 0.30 16.09 27.56
C LEU A 324 1.00 16.63 28.82
N LEU A 325 1.43 17.89 28.82
CA LEU A 325 2.02 18.54 29.98
C LEU A 325 1.03 18.67 31.15
N ALA A 326 -0.25 18.90 30.86
CA ALA A 326 -1.30 18.94 31.89
C ALA A 326 -1.47 17.60 32.61
N LEU A 327 -1.06 16.47 32.02
CA LEU A 327 -1.02 15.15 32.65
C LEU A 327 0.30 14.86 33.37
N GLY A 328 1.24 15.81 33.38
CA GLY A 328 2.57 15.61 33.95
C GLY A 328 3.54 14.82 33.07
N LEU A 329 3.25 14.65 31.77
CA LEU A 329 4.14 13.96 30.84
C LEU A 329 5.25 14.88 30.33
N GLU A 330 6.48 14.40 30.27
CA GLU A 330 7.56 15.10 29.59
C GLU A 330 7.34 15.09 28.07
N CYS A 331 7.49 16.24 27.42
CA CYS A 331 7.30 16.35 25.98
C CYS A 331 8.60 16.77 25.29
N LEU A 332 9.00 16.03 24.25
CA LEU A 332 10.11 16.40 23.36
C LEU A 332 9.64 16.48 21.92
N ARG A 333 9.99 17.56 21.22
CA ARG A 333 9.69 17.79 19.82
C ARG A 333 10.82 17.30 18.92
N LEU A 334 10.50 16.50 17.91
CA LEU A 334 11.49 16.10 16.90
C LEU A 334 11.86 17.27 15.98
N PRO A 335 13.15 17.52 15.73
CA PRO A 335 13.61 18.58 14.84
C PRO A 335 13.55 18.15 13.37
N LEU A 336 12.35 17.86 12.85
CA LEU A 336 12.16 17.58 11.43
C LEU A 336 12.58 18.80 10.56
N PRO A 337 12.93 18.59 9.28
CA PRO A 337 13.10 19.70 8.35
C PRO A 337 11.79 20.46 8.13
N ARG A 338 11.87 21.77 7.86
CA ARG A 338 10.67 22.59 7.56
C ARG A 338 9.91 22.02 6.35
N GLY A 339 8.59 22.00 6.45
CA GLY A 339 7.69 21.56 5.39
C GLY A 339 7.69 20.05 5.12
N MET A 340 8.31 19.23 5.98
CA MET A 340 8.31 17.76 5.82
C MET A 340 7.55 17.08 6.96
N ASP A 341 6.91 15.96 6.61
CA ASP A 341 6.41 14.96 7.55
C ASP A 341 7.45 13.82 7.75
N VAL A 342 7.15 12.87 8.64
CA VAL A 342 8.06 11.76 8.99
C VAL A 342 8.23 10.83 7.79
N ASN A 343 7.15 10.50 7.08
CA ASN A 343 7.20 9.60 5.93
C ASN A 343 8.01 10.18 4.77
N GLU A 344 7.86 11.48 4.47
CA GLU A 344 8.64 12.19 3.48
C GLU A 344 10.12 12.23 3.86
N PHE A 345 10.43 12.52 5.12
CA PHE A 345 11.80 12.49 5.64
C PHE A 345 12.43 11.11 5.49
N ALA A 346 11.77 10.05 5.97
CA ALA A 346 12.28 8.68 5.94
C ALA A 346 12.43 8.12 4.51
N ARG A 347 11.59 8.58 3.56
CA ARG A 347 11.72 8.20 2.15
C ARG A 347 12.92 8.87 1.47
N ARG A 348 13.27 10.09 1.89
CA ARG A 348 14.43 10.85 1.36
C ARG A 348 15.75 10.46 2.01
N GLN A 349 15.76 10.18 3.32
CA GLN A 349 16.98 9.87 4.07
C GLN A 349 16.98 8.41 4.52
N ARG A 350 17.72 7.58 3.76
CA ARG A 350 17.87 6.14 4.00
C ARG A 350 19.23 5.83 4.68
N PRO A 351 19.31 4.77 5.51
CA PRO A 351 18.20 3.92 5.94
C PRO A 351 17.37 4.63 7.04
N ALA A 352 16.07 4.33 7.09
CA ALA A 352 15.08 5.10 7.86
C ALA A 352 15.24 4.95 9.38
N ASP A 353 15.61 3.76 9.85
CA ASP A 353 15.96 3.45 11.23
C ASP A 353 17.06 4.37 11.78
N LYS A 354 18.16 4.52 11.03
CA LYS A 354 19.30 5.35 11.45
C LYS A 354 18.99 6.84 11.37
N SER A 355 18.32 7.29 10.31
CA SER A 355 17.99 8.71 10.11
C SER A 355 16.95 9.20 11.13
N LEU A 356 15.92 8.39 11.43
CA LEU A 356 14.96 8.69 12.48
C LEU A 356 15.61 8.61 13.87
N GLY A 357 16.48 7.63 14.13
CA GLY A 357 17.22 7.55 15.38
C GLY A 357 18.11 8.78 15.66
N LEU A 358 18.67 9.40 14.62
CA LEU A 358 19.38 10.68 14.76
C LEU A 358 18.45 11.83 15.16
N LEU A 359 17.22 11.87 14.62
CA LEU A 359 16.23 12.88 15.01
C LEU A 359 15.75 12.68 16.45
N MET A 360 15.55 11.42 16.87
CA MET A 360 15.18 11.06 18.25
C MET A 360 16.22 11.59 19.24
N ARG A 361 17.51 11.35 18.99
CA ARG A 361 18.60 11.86 19.85
C ARG A 361 18.72 13.38 19.88
N LYS A 362 18.22 14.06 18.85
CA LYS A 362 18.21 15.53 18.74
C LYS A 362 16.88 16.14 19.17
N ALA A 363 15.96 15.36 19.72
CA ALA A 363 14.66 15.85 20.16
C ALA A 363 14.83 16.96 21.21
N VAL A 364 14.05 18.03 21.05
CA VAL A 364 14.15 19.25 21.86
C VAL A 364 13.02 19.23 22.87
N TRP A 365 13.33 19.40 24.15
CA TRP A 365 12.32 19.49 25.19
C TRP A 365 11.45 20.74 25.02
N VAL A 366 10.13 20.61 25.22
CA VAL A 366 9.12 21.67 24.99
C VAL A 366 8.23 21.94 26.21
N GLY A 367 8.61 21.49 27.40
CA GLY A 367 7.85 21.69 28.64
C GLY A 367 8.04 23.05 29.32
N LYS A 368 7.59 23.15 30.58
CA LYS A 368 7.92 24.25 31.51
C LYS A 368 8.80 23.68 32.65
N GLY A 369 9.90 24.36 33.01
CA GLY A 369 10.87 23.88 34.02
C GLY A 369 12.13 23.19 33.46
N THR A 370 12.74 22.31 34.25
CA THR A 370 13.93 21.52 33.88
C THR A 370 13.50 20.08 33.58
N PRO A 371 14.03 19.43 32.52
CA PRO A 371 13.74 18.01 32.26
C PRO A 371 14.11 17.16 33.48
N THR A 372 13.21 16.28 33.92
CA THR A 372 13.40 15.47 35.13
C THR A 372 14.10 14.15 34.82
N LEU A 373 13.96 13.66 33.58
CA LEU A 373 14.65 12.49 33.05
C LEU A 373 15.77 12.92 32.08
N PRO A 374 16.95 12.28 32.11
CA PRO A 374 18.00 12.53 31.11
C PRO A 374 17.52 12.12 29.69
N PRO A 375 18.07 12.70 28.61
CA PRO A 375 17.77 12.26 27.25
C PRO A 375 18.18 10.79 27.11
N SER A 376 17.22 9.91 26.77
CA SER A 376 17.48 8.47 26.71
C SER A 376 18.48 8.12 25.61
N ALA A 377 19.62 7.57 26.02
CA ALA A 377 20.61 6.92 25.18
C ALA A 377 20.51 5.40 25.34
N SER A 378 19.35 4.81 25.04
CA SER A 378 19.21 3.37 24.79
C SER A 378 17.76 3.06 24.43
N VAL A 379 17.52 2.73 23.16
CA VAL A 379 16.35 1.96 22.77
C VAL A 379 16.90 0.69 22.15
N SER A 380 16.86 -0.39 22.92
CA SER A 380 17.13 -1.74 22.44
C SER A 380 16.08 -2.06 21.39
N VAL A 381 16.53 -2.37 20.18
CA VAL A 381 15.68 -2.96 19.14
C VAL A 381 15.24 -4.32 19.68
N ALA A 382 14.01 -4.41 20.18
CA ALA A 382 13.47 -5.64 20.72
C ALA A 382 13.29 -6.66 19.57
N GLU A 383 14.15 -7.68 19.60
CA GLU A 383 14.00 -8.91 18.84
C GLU A 383 12.77 -9.66 19.36
N ALA A 384 11.93 -10.13 18.44
CA ALA A 384 10.63 -10.73 18.75
C ALA A 384 10.79 -12.08 19.49
N PRO A 385 9.90 -12.43 20.43
CA PRO A 385 9.96 -13.74 21.08
C PRO A 385 9.42 -14.80 20.12
N ALA A 386 10.24 -15.81 19.80
CA ALA A 386 9.76 -17.06 19.26
C ALA A 386 9.06 -17.83 20.38
N SER A 387 7.77 -18.10 20.18
CA SER A 387 6.96 -19.00 20.98
C SER A 387 7.44 -20.44 20.79
N ASP A 388 7.76 -21.13 21.89
CA ASP A 388 7.93 -22.57 21.91
C ASP A 388 6.96 -23.22 22.90
N SER A 389 6.35 -24.32 22.48
CA SER A 389 5.47 -25.16 23.29
C SER A 389 5.72 -26.62 22.92
N GLY A 390 6.30 -27.39 23.83
CA GLY A 390 6.37 -28.86 23.77
C GLY A 390 7.40 -29.45 24.76
N PRO A 391 7.17 -30.64 25.34
CA PRO A 391 7.47 -30.87 26.75
C PRO A 391 8.65 -31.81 27.07
N THR A 392 9.21 -31.58 28.27
CA THR A 392 9.94 -32.46 29.22
C THR A 392 10.62 -33.75 28.76
N GLY A 393 11.90 -33.90 29.11
CA GLY A 393 12.58 -35.20 29.18
C GLY A 393 14.08 -35.20 29.49
N GLN A 394 14.44 -34.97 30.75
CA GLN A 394 15.58 -35.56 31.49
C GLN A 394 17.07 -35.19 31.24
N ALA A 395 17.73 -35.13 32.40
CA ALA A 395 19.11 -35.44 32.77
C ALA A 395 20.20 -34.35 32.61
N ALA A 396 20.76 -34.03 33.77
CA ALA A 396 21.71 -32.97 34.07
C ALA A 396 23.15 -33.29 33.67
N ILE A 397 23.86 -32.29 33.15
CA ILE A 397 25.33 -32.19 33.16
C ILE A 397 25.69 -30.75 33.58
N ALA A 398 26.62 -30.63 34.53
CA ALA A 398 27.11 -29.38 35.13
C ALA A 398 27.79 -28.44 34.10
N PRO A 399 27.84 -27.12 34.35
CA PRO A 399 28.12 -26.13 33.32
C PRO A 399 29.62 -26.04 33.01
N VAL A 400 29.98 -26.26 31.74
CA VAL A 400 31.28 -25.83 31.21
C VAL A 400 31.11 -24.39 30.73
N ALA A 401 31.94 -23.50 31.27
CA ALA A 401 32.00 -22.10 30.89
C ALA A 401 32.25 -21.97 29.38
N CYS A 402 31.29 -21.41 28.64
CA CYS A 402 31.44 -21.12 27.23
C CYS A 402 31.91 -19.68 27.07
N THR A 403 33.20 -19.55 26.80
CA THR A 403 33.87 -18.33 26.36
C THR A 403 33.18 -17.78 25.11
N THR A 404 32.73 -16.54 25.17
CA THR A 404 32.25 -15.76 24.01
C THR A 404 33.34 -15.67 22.94
N SER A 405 33.13 -16.33 21.80
CA SER A 405 33.90 -16.07 20.58
C SER A 405 33.34 -14.82 19.87
N PRO A 406 34.20 -13.90 19.41
CA PRO A 406 33.76 -12.74 18.64
C PRO A 406 33.31 -13.16 17.24
N ALA A 407 32.29 -12.48 16.71
CA ALA A 407 31.86 -12.60 15.32
C ALA A 407 33.05 -12.27 14.39
N LEU A 408 33.54 -13.27 13.66
CA LEU A 408 34.58 -13.09 12.64
C LEU A 408 33.95 -12.62 11.33
N ASP A 409 34.51 -11.56 10.78
CA ASP A 409 34.24 -11.13 9.40
C ASP A 409 34.59 -12.27 8.42
N PRO A 410 33.80 -12.48 7.35
CA PRO A 410 34.09 -13.53 6.37
C PRO A 410 35.45 -13.31 5.68
N ASP A 411 36.22 -14.39 5.52
CA ASP A 411 37.44 -14.37 4.71
C ASP A 411 37.07 -14.32 3.22
N VAL A 412 37.40 -13.22 2.56
CA VAL A 412 37.10 -12.94 1.15
C VAL A 412 38.38 -12.88 0.34
N GLN A 413 38.58 -13.86 -0.54
CA GLN A 413 39.71 -13.92 -1.47
C GLN A 413 39.24 -13.54 -2.87
N THR A 414 39.79 -12.45 -3.42
CA THR A 414 39.45 -11.94 -4.76
C THR A 414 40.59 -12.26 -5.74
N GLY A 415 40.35 -13.18 -6.66
CA GLY A 415 41.21 -13.48 -7.81
C GLY A 415 40.76 -12.73 -9.07
N ALA A 416 41.53 -12.85 -10.16
CA ALA A 416 41.25 -12.12 -11.41
C ALA A 416 39.92 -12.52 -12.10
N ASP A 417 39.53 -13.80 -12.01
CA ASP A 417 38.33 -14.35 -12.66
C ASP A 417 37.35 -15.02 -11.66
N GLU A 418 37.68 -15.05 -10.37
CA GLU A 418 36.89 -15.70 -9.32
C GLU A 418 36.96 -14.98 -7.97
N VAL A 419 35.85 -14.96 -7.23
CA VAL A 419 35.75 -14.48 -5.85
C VAL A 419 35.35 -15.65 -4.97
N VAL A 420 36.14 -15.94 -3.93
CA VAL A 420 35.86 -16.99 -2.95
C VAL A 420 35.56 -16.34 -1.61
N VAL A 421 34.41 -16.68 -1.04
CA VAL A 421 33.99 -16.24 0.29
C VAL A 421 33.83 -17.47 1.17
N ASN A 422 34.57 -17.52 2.27
CA ASN A 422 34.42 -18.58 3.27
C ASN A 422 33.61 -18.02 4.44
N PHE A 423 32.48 -18.66 4.73
CA PHE A 423 31.64 -18.33 5.86
C PHE A 423 31.37 -19.62 6.65
N GLU A 424 32.07 -19.76 7.78
CA GLU A 424 32.01 -20.95 8.63
C GLU A 424 32.26 -22.24 7.84
N GLU A 425 31.29 -23.15 7.77
CA GLU A 425 31.39 -24.42 7.03
C GLU A 425 31.07 -24.30 5.53
N ARG A 426 30.71 -23.11 5.04
CA ARG A 426 30.25 -22.88 3.67
C ARG A 426 31.27 -22.09 2.87
N ARG A 427 31.67 -22.63 1.73
CA ARG A 427 32.52 -21.97 0.74
C ARG A 427 31.68 -21.54 -0.46
N TYR A 428 31.66 -20.25 -0.73
CA TYR A 428 31.01 -19.65 -1.89
C TYR A 428 32.08 -19.30 -2.91
N ARG A 429 31.91 -19.73 -4.17
CA ARG A 429 32.78 -19.38 -5.29
C ARG A 429 31.95 -18.73 -6.38
N VAL A 430 32.20 -17.45 -6.62
CA VAL A 430 31.56 -16.66 -7.69
C VAL A 430 32.53 -16.54 -8.86
N ARG A 431 32.10 -16.96 -10.05
CA ARG A 431 32.87 -16.91 -11.30
C ARG A 431 32.09 -16.17 -12.39
N GLY A 432 32.82 -15.59 -13.35
CA GLY A 432 32.23 -14.93 -14.52
C GLY A 432 32.03 -13.42 -14.38
N LEU A 433 32.35 -12.83 -13.22
CA LEU A 433 32.25 -11.39 -12.99
C LEU A 433 33.10 -10.58 -13.99
N ALA A 434 34.34 -11.02 -14.26
CA ALA A 434 35.28 -10.37 -15.17
C ALA A 434 35.04 -10.66 -16.67
N ARG A 435 34.29 -11.73 -17.00
CA ARG A 435 34.09 -12.19 -18.40
C ARG A 435 32.85 -11.61 -19.08
N ASN A 436 32.12 -10.71 -18.41
CA ASN A 436 30.97 -10.02 -18.99
C ASN A 436 31.44 -8.88 -19.91
N LEU A 437 31.80 -9.22 -21.15
CA LEU A 437 32.29 -8.29 -22.18
C LEU A 437 31.15 -7.52 -22.90
N SER A 438 29.89 -7.83 -22.60
CA SER A 438 28.72 -7.17 -23.19
C SER A 438 28.01 -6.29 -22.17
N ALA A 439 27.73 -5.03 -22.52
CA ALA A 439 26.98 -4.12 -21.65
C ALA A 439 25.48 -4.46 -21.52
N GLN A 440 25.01 -5.49 -22.25
CA GLN A 440 23.59 -5.85 -22.33
C GLN A 440 23.22 -7.09 -21.50
N THR A 441 24.21 -7.87 -21.06
CA THR A 441 24.00 -9.09 -20.27
C THR A 441 25.06 -9.20 -19.17
N LEU A 442 24.64 -9.42 -17.92
CA LEU A 442 25.54 -9.70 -16.79
C LEU A 442 25.20 -11.06 -16.19
N LYS A 443 25.99 -12.09 -16.51
CA LYS A 443 25.81 -13.44 -15.98
C LYS A 443 26.94 -13.83 -15.04
N VAL A 444 26.59 -14.45 -13.93
CA VAL A 444 27.54 -14.97 -12.94
C VAL A 444 27.15 -16.38 -12.53
N ASN A 445 28.16 -17.21 -12.28
CA ASN A 445 27.97 -18.56 -11.77
C ASN A 445 28.40 -18.57 -10.30
N ILE A 446 27.51 -19.06 -9.44
CA ILE A 446 27.77 -19.17 -8.00
C ILE A 446 27.78 -20.65 -7.65
N LEU A 447 28.87 -21.12 -7.08
CA LEU A 447 28.99 -22.44 -6.48
C LEU A 447 29.02 -22.28 -4.97
N VAL A 448 28.19 -23.03 -4.26
CA VAL A 448 28.22 -23.14 -2.80
C VAL A 448 28.59 -24.58 -2.44
N SER A 449 29.59 -24.75 -1.59
CA SER A 449 30.01 -26.07 -1.10
C SER A 449 30.06 -26.10 0.43
N ARG A 450 29.62 -27.21 1.03
CA ARG A 450 29.74 -27.51 2.46
C ARG A 450 30.20 -28.97 2.60
N GLY A 451 31.45 -29.18 3.02
CA GLY A 451 32.07 -30.51 2.99
C GLY A 451 32.14 -31.07 1.57
N GLU A 452 31.61 -32.27 1.35
CA GLU A 452 31.55 -32.92 0.02
C GLU A 452 30.33 -32.52 -0.83
N ALA A 453 29.32 -31.86 -0.24
CA ALA A 453 28.13 -31.44 -0.95
C ALA A 453 28.34 -30.08 -1.63
N TYR A 454 27.97 -29.96 -2.91
CA TYR A 454 28.02 -28.71 -3.66
C TYR A 454 26.74 -28.44 -4.46
N PHE A 455 26.41 -27.16 -4.62
CA PHE A 455 25.31 -26.65 -5.43
C PHE A 455 25.84 -25.56 -6.36
N VAL A 456 25.47 -25.60 -7.64
CA VAL A 456 25.89 -24.60 -8.64
C VAL A 456 24.65 -23.97 -9.26
N ASP A 457 24.63 -22.65 -9.29
CA ASP A 457 23.56 -21.87 -9.90
C ASP A 457 24.13 -20.80 -10.85
N SER A 458 23.36 -20.44 -11.87
CA SER A 458 23.69 -19.45 -12.89
C SER A 458 22.72 -18.28 -12.79
N PHE A 459 23.20 -17.15 -12.28
CA PHE A 459 22.40 -15.94 -12.09
C PHE A 459 22.56 -14.97 -13.27
N ASP A 460 21.44 -14.54 -13.86
CA ASP A 460 21.39 -13.41 -14.80
C ASP A 460 21.01 -12.14 -14.01
N LEU A 461 22.00 -11.30 -13.74
CA LEU A 461 21.85 -10.07 -12.96
C LEU A 461 21.28 -8.91 -13.80
N TYR A 462 21.35 -9.00 -15.13
CA TYR A 462 20.85 -7.96 -16.03
C TYR A 462 20.66 -8.49 -17.45
N SER A 463 19.47 -8.35 -18.02
CA SER A 463 19.19 -8.65 -19.44
C SER A 463 18.34 -7.53 -20.07
N ALA A 464 18.95 -6.74 -20.96
CA ALA A 464 18.23 -5.72 -21.73
C ALA A 464 17.73 -6.29 -23.07
N ARG A 465 16.45 -6.68 -23.15
CA ARG A 465 15.79 -6.99 -24.43
C ARG A 465 15.10 -5.75 -24.99
N SER A 466 15.66 -5.16 -26.04
CA SER A 466 14.97 -4.18 -26.90
C SER A 466 14.83 -4.77 -28.32
N PRO A 467 13.69 -4.58 -29.02
CA PRO A 467 13.55 -4.98 -30.42
C PRO A 467 14.37 -4.06 -31.35
N PRO A 468 14.74 -4.50 -32.56
CA PRO A 468 15.68 -3.76 -33.40
C PRO A 468 14.96 -2.56 -34.05
N THR A 469 15.38 -1.35 -33.71
CA THR A 469 15.25 -0.20 -34.60
C THR A 469 16.56 0.56 -34.68
N SER A 470 16.97 0.75 -35.92
CA SER A 470 18.19 1.38 -36.42
C SER A 470 18.45 2.79 -35.87
N SER A 471 19.66 3.03 -35.35
CA SER A 471 20.56 4.10 -35.83
C SER A 471 21.85 4.11 -35.00
N LEU A 472 22.97 3.91 -35.70
CA LEU A 472 24.32 4.06 -35.14
C LEU A 472 24.59 5.52 -34.75
N ARG A 473 25.02 5.76 -33.51
CA ARG A 473 25.99 6.82 -33.19
C ARG A 473 27.05 6.27 -32.21
N ARG A 474 28.31 6.38 -32.63
CA ARG A 474 29.53 5.92 -31.93
C ARG A 474 29.72 6.59 -30.55
N PRO A 475 30.32 5.91 -29.56
CA PRO A 475 30.64 6.52 -28.26
C PRO A 475 31.98 7.26 -28.29
N GLY A 476 31.97 8.53 -27.85
CA GLY A 476 33.16 9.34 -27.57
C GLY A 476 33.61 9.15 -26.12
N ASN A 477 34.92 8.97 -25.97
CA ASN A 477 35.71 8.76 -24.76
C ASN A 477 35.29 9.59 -23.52
N TRP A 478 35.01 8.91 -22.40
CA TRP A 478 35.02 9.50 -21.07
C TRP A 478 36.39 9.26 -20.42
N ARG A 479 37.25 10.30 -20.37
CA ARG A 479 38.47 10.29 -19.55
C ARG A 479 38.19 10.96 -18.20
N LEU A 480 38.58 10.28 -17.12
CA LEU A 480 38.72 10.84 -15.78
C LEU A 480 39.68 12.04 -15.80
N ALA A 481 39.30 13.15 -15.15
CA ALA A 481 40.22 14.21 -14.78
C ALA A 481 40.20 14.43 -13.26
N ARG A 482 41.29 14.02 -12.60
CA ARG A 482 41.63 14.37 -11.22
C ARG A 482 42.05 15.84 -11.12
N ARG A 483 41.72 16.45 -9.97
CA ARG A 483 42.16 17.75 -9.44
C ARG A 483 43.60 18.15 -9.81
N ARG A 484 43.81 19.45 -10.07
CA ARG A 484 44.91 20.23 -9.48
C ARG A 484 44.59 21.74 -9.46
N SER A 485 44.95 22.34 -8.33
CA SER A 485 44.91 23.76 -7.99
C SER A 485 46.01 24.58 -8.69
N ARG A 486 45.73 25.86 -9.00
CA ARG A 486 46.61 27.06 -8.91
C ARG A 486 45.79 28.27 -9.41
N ARG A 487 45.49 29.26 -8.55
CA ARG A 487 46.19 30.56 -8.42
C ARG A 487 46.61 31.17 -9.77
N THR A 488 45.95 32.26 -10.15
CA THR A 488 46.58 33.56 -10.45
C THR A 488 45.53 34.68 -10.48
N SER A 489 46.00 35.84 -10.06
CA SER A 489 45.42 37.17 -9.92
C SER A 489 45.33 37.93 -11.26
N GLU A 490 44.84 39.18 -11.15
CA GLU A 490 44.77 40.27 -12.15
C GLU A 490 43.47 40.29 -12.98
N GLY A 491 42.77 41.41 -13.14
CA GLY A 491 43.04 42.78 -12.74
C GLY A 491 42.19 43.74 -13.59
N CYS A 492 41.55 44.68 -12.90
CA CYS A 492 41.21 46.04 -13.30
C CYS A 492 40.24 46.40 -14.45
N CYS A 493 39.39 47.37 -14.07
CA CYS A 493 38.88 48.53 -14.81
C CYS A 493 37.80 48.30 -15.88
N SER A 494 36.77 49.13 -16.02
CA SER A 494 36.31 50.33 -15.32
C SER A 494 35.07 50.84 -16.07
N SER A 495 34.12 51.48 -15.35
CA SER A 495 33.28 52.64 -15.77
C SER A 495 32.42 52.54 -17.05
N SER A 496 31.22 53.10 -17.19
CA SER A 496 30.32 53.87 -16.33
C SER A 496 29.06 54.24 -17.15
N ARG A 497 27.99 54.58 -16.41
CA ARG A 497 26.94 55.58 -16.71
C ARG A 497 25.74 55.29 -17.64
N ARG A 498 24.57 55.47 -16.99
CA ARG A 498 23.32 56.16 -17.40
C ARG A 498 22.47 55.43 -18.45
N SER A 499 21.13 55.40 -18.42
CA SER A 499 20.13 56.33 -17.86
C SER A 499 18.76 55.64 -17.75
N ARG A 500 17.93 56.16 -16.82
CA ARG A 500 16.47 56.00 -16.62
C ARG A 500 15.63 56.40 -17.87
N PRO A 501 14.31 56.07 -17.99
CA PRO A 501 13.26 56.55 -17.07
C PRO A 501 12.02 55.65 -16.79
N ASN A 502 11.24 56.21 -15.85
CA ASN A 502 10.02 55.77 -15.15
C ASN A 502 8.77 55.58 -16.03
N GLY A 503 7.78 54.87 -15.47
CA GLY A 503 6.37 55.00 -15.85
C GLY A 503 5.43 54.21 -14.93
N SER A 504 4.90 54.89 -13.91
CA SER A 504 3.91 54.43 -12.93
C SER A 504 2.48 54.30 -13.48
N GLY A 505 1.68 53.36 -12.96
CA GLY A 505 0.22 53.34 -13.17
C GLY A 505 -0.51 52.53 -12.10
N ARG A 506 -1.31 53.20 -11.28
CA ARG A 506 -2.03 52.69 -10.10
C ARG A 506 -3.32 51.93 -10.45
N ARG A 507 -3.75 51.15 -9.45
CA ARG A 507 -5.00 50.38 -9.29
C ARG A 507 -6.28 51.21 -9.47
N CYS A 508 -7.31 50.58 -10.05
CA CYS A 508 -8.73 50.83 -9.75
C CYS A 508 -9.48 49.48 -9.61
N ARG A 509 -10.29 49.37 -8.55
CA ARG A 509 -11.32 48.34 -8.32
C ARG A 509 -12.67 48.99 -8.60
N SER A 510 -13.61 48.30 -9.25
CA SER A 510 -15.03 48.23 -8.86
C SER A 510 -15.85 47.38 -9.84
N SER A 511 -16.75 46.59 -9.27
CA SER A 511 -17.68 45.60 -9.82
C SER A 511 -18.61 46.09 -10.94
N PRO A 512 -19.30 45.15 -11.62
CA PRO A 512 -20.76 45.28 -11.67
C PRO A 512 -21.51 43.95 -11.45
N LYS A 513 -22.72 44.07 -10.91
CA LYS A 513 -23.80 43.06 -10.88
C LYS A 513 -25.07 43.75 -11.44
N PRO A 514 -26.16 43.02 -11.75
CA PRO A 514 -26.59 42.72 -13.12
C PRO A 514 -27.90 43.44 -13.50
N ARG A 515 -28.27 43.42 -14.79
CA ARG A 515 -29.67 43.56 -15.22
C ARG A 515 -29.97 42.74 -16.48
N ARG A 516 -31.08 41.99 -16.34
CA ARG A 516 -31.90 41.25 -17.31
C ARG A 516 -31.36 39.94 -17.85
#